data_AF-T0FXG1-F1
#
_entry.id   AF-T0FXG1-F1
#
_cell.length_a   1.000
_cell.length_b   1.000
_cell.length_c   1.000
_cell.angle_alpha   90.00
_cell.angle_beta   90.00
_cell.angle_gamma   90.00
#
_symmetry.space_group_name_H-M   'P 1'
#
loop_
_entity.id
_entity.type
_entity.pdbx_description
1 polymer ?
#
loop_
_entity_poly.entity_id
_entity_poly.type
_entity_poly.pdbx_seq_one_letter_code
_entity_poly.pdbx_strand_id
1 'polypeptide(L)'
;MRSEANPLQETQAENLLRIAEEAYKDRKFHKSIEEIKNFLILFPSSKFKNKAYQILKNNYSRLGRPEKVLEINLHQYSQEPTSSLGLNAFFEAGKLYLEIGEENKAIEVFKSICTQSFSRELAEKASSELSEWEILNDSKTEMSECGEK
;
A
#
# COMPACT_ATOMS: atom_id res chain seq x y z
N MET A 1 15.86 -13.96 20.58
CA MET A 1 17.04 -14.23 19.71
C MET A 1 16.78 -13.58 18.36
N ARG A 2 17.52 -12.52 18.00
CA ARG A 2 17.53 -12.01 16.62
C ARG A 2 18.31 -13.03 15.79
N SER A 3 17.64 -13.77 14.92
CA SER A 3 18.35 -14.52 13.88
C SER A 3 18.96 -13.48 12.94
N GLU A 4 20.27 -13.24 13.06
CA GLU A 4 20.99 -12.56 11.99
C GLU A 4 20.76 -13.39 10.73
N ALA A 5 20.14 -12.79 9.72
CA ALA A 5 19.90 -13.45 8.44
C ALA A 5 21.27 -13.88 7.89
N ASN A 6 21.37 -15.16 7.51
CA ASN A 6 22.59 -15.73 6.96
C ASN A 6 23.06 -14.86 5.78
N PRO A 7 24.31 -14.34 5.75
CA PRO A 7 24.80 -13.49 4.67
C PRO A 7 24.55 -14.05 3.28
N LEU A 8 24.63 -15.39 3.13
CA LEU A 8 24.32 -16.07 1.88
C LEU A 8 22.84 -15.91 1.47
N GLN A 9 21.92 -16.02 2.43
CA GLN A 9 20.48 -15.84 2.19
C GLN A 9 20.18 -14.39 1.79
N GLU A 10 20.83 -13.39 2.41
CA GLU A 10 20.65 -11.99 2.02
C GLU A 10 21.20 -11.70 0.62
N THR A 11 22.33 -12.30 0.23
CA THR A 11 22.83 -12.21 -1.15
C THR A 11 21.88 -12.88 -2.15
N GLN A 12 21.31 -14.04 -1.81
CA GLN A 12 20.31 -14.70 -2.66
C GLN A 12 19.03 -13.86 -2.80
N ALA A 13 18.57 -13.27 -1.70
CA ALA A 13 17.43 -12.37 -1.66
C ALA A 13 17.66 -11.14 -2.56
N GLU A 14 18.83 -10.50 -2.45
CA GLU A 14 19.21 -9.36 -3.30
C GLU A 14 19.26 -9.72 -4.78
N ASN A 15 19.78 -10.91 -5.12
CA ASN A 15 19.82 -11.39 -6.50
C ASN A 15 18.42 -11.58 -7.10
N LEU A 16 17.47 -12.18 -6.37
CA LEU A 16 16.09 -12.30 -6.83
C LEU A 16 15.44 -10.93 -7.05
N LEU A 17 15.70 -9.97 -6.16
CA LEU A 17 15.20 -8.61 -6.35
C LEU A 17 15.75 -7.96 -7.61
N ARG A 18 17.05 -8.10 -7.87
CA ARG A 18 17.66 -7.55 -9.08
C ARG A 18 17.01 -8.12 -10.35
N ILE A 19 16.78 -9.44 -10.38
CA ILE A 19 16.11 -10.11 -11.51
C ILE A 19 14.69 -9.57 -11.69
N ALA A 20 13.94 -9.42 -10.59
CA ALA A 20 12.59 -8.85 -10.64
C ALA A 20 12.57 -7.40 -11.11
N GLU A 21 13.53 -6.57 -10.70
CA GLU A 21 13.67 -5.17 -11.13
C GLU A 21 14.01 -5.07 -12.62
N GLU A 22 14.92 -5.92 -13.10
CA GLU A 22 15.24 -6.02 -14.54
C GLU A 22 14.01 -6.42 -15.34
N ALA A 23 13.26 -7.45 -14.89
CA ALA A 23 12.01 -7.85 -15.52
C ALA A 23 10.97 -6.71 -15.53
N TYR A 24 10.86 -5.93 -14.44
CA TYR A 24 9.97 -4.78 -14.38
C TYR A 24 10.38 -3.68 -15.38
N LYS A 25 11.67 -3.35 -15.47
CA LYS A 25 12.22 -2.37 -16.43
C LYS A 25 11.95 -2.79 -17.87
N ASP A 26 12.07 -4.08 -18.16
CA ASP A 26 11.75 -4.70 -19.44
C ASP A 26 10.23 -4.81 -19.71
N ARG A 27 9.37 -4.29 -18.81
CA ARG A 27 7.89 -4.42 -18.85
C ARG A 27 7.38 -5.86 -18.83
N LYS A 28 8.21 -6.82 -18.41
CA LYS A 28 7.85 -8.23 -18.20
C LYS A 28 7.21 -8.38 -16.82
N PHE A 29 6.06 -7.73 -16.61
CA PHE A 29 5.45 -7.59 -15.28
C PHE A 29 5.08 -8.94 -14.64
N HIS A 30 4.54 -9.89 -15.42
CA HIS A 30 4.22 -11.22 -14.90
C HIS A 30 5.45 -11.97 -14.39
N LYS A 31 6.57 -11.90 -15.13
CA LYS A 31 7.84 -12.49 -14.69
C LYS A 31 8.34 -11.81 -13.42
N SER A 32 8.33 -10.47 -13.37
CA SER A 32 8.73 -9.72 -12.18
C SER A 32 7.89 -10.11 -10.96
N ILE A 33 6.58 -10.27 -11.11
CA ILE A 33 5.67 -10.74 -10.06
C ILE A 33 6.07 -12.14 -9.56
N GLU A 34 6.36 -13.08 -10.47
CA GLU A 34 6.77 -14.44 -10.12
C GLU A 34 8.04 -14.44 -9.26
N GLU A 35 9.06 -13.69 -9.68
CA GLU A 35 10.33 -13.58 -8.94
C GLU A 35 10.14 -12.95 -7.55
N ILE A 36 9.29 -11.92 -7.44
CA ILE A 36 8.99 -11.30 -6.15
C ILE A 36 8.17 -12.22 -5.25
N LYS A 37 7.23 -12.99 -5.79
CA LYS A 37 6.49 -13.99 -5.00
C LYS A 37 7.43 -15.06 -4.46
N ASN A 38 8.37 -15.54 -5.29
CA ASN A 38 9.41 -16.47 -4.85
C ASN A 38 10.28 -15.84 -3.76
N PHE A 39 10.69 -14.58 -3.91
CA PHE A 39 11.40 -13.84 -2.87
C PHE A 39 10.64 -13.84 -1.53
N LEU A 40 9.34 -13.49 -1.55
CA LEU A 40 8.53 -13.34 -0.33
C LEU A 40 8.31 -14.68 0.38
N ILE A 41 8.31 -15.79 -0.36
CA ILE A 41 8.24 -17.16 0.19
C ILE A 41 9.58 -17.60 0.77
N LEU A 42 10.68 -17.41 0.02
CA LEU A 42 12.00 -17.94 0.39
C LEU A 42 12.71 -17.08 1.43
N PHE A 43 12.47 -15.77 1.44
CA PHE A 43 13.17 -14.78 2.26
C PHE A 43 12.22 -13.85 3.05
N PRO A 44 11.23 -14.39 3.81
CA PRO A 44 10.19 -13.60 4.49
C PRO A 44 10.71 -12.68 5.61
N SER A 45 11.93 -12.91 6.08
CA SER A 45 12.60 -12.10 7.12
C SER A 45 13.74 -11.25 6.55
N SER A 46 13.98 -11.27 5.24
CA SER A 46 15.06 -10.47 4.65
C SER A 46 14.84 -8.98 4.87
N LYS A 47 15.93 -8.25 5.06
CA LYS A 47 15.92 -6.77 5.14
C LYS A 47 15.29 -6.11 3.90
N PHE A 48 15.25 -6.83 2.77
CA PHE A 48 14.69 -6.31 1.53
C PHE A 48 13.19 -6.60 1.32
N LYS A 49 12.52 -7.24 2.27
CA LYS A 49 11.07 -7.56 2.19
C LYS A 49 10.21 -6.36 1.77
N ASN A 50 10.46 -5.19 2.35
CA ASN A 50 9.67 -4.01 2.04
C ASN A 50 9.89 -3.52 0.61
N LYS A 51 11.12 -3.61 0.11
CA LYS A 51 11.45 -3.32 -1.29
C LYS A 51 10.74 -4.32 -2.22
N ALA A 52 10.70 -5.60 -1.85
CA ALA A 52 9.97 -6.62 -2.59
C ALA A 52 8.48 -6.27 -2.71
N TYR A 53 7.82 -5.92 -1.60
CA TYR A 53 6.41 -5.47 -1.62
C TYR A 53 6.19 -4.24 -2.51
N GLN A 54 7.10 -3.27 -2.51
CA GLN A 54 7.00 -2.10 -3.38
C GLN A 54 7.08 -2.48 -4.86
N ILE A 55 8.01 -3.36 -5.25
CA ILE A 55 8.10 -3.86 -6.62
C ILE A 55 6.83 -4.63 -7.00
N LEU A 56 6.29 -5.45 -6.10
CA LEU A 56 5.04 -6.20 -6.35
C LEU A 56 3.86 -5.26 -6.60
N LYS A 57 3.71 -4.23 -5.75
CA LYS A 57 2.67 -3.19 -5.91
C LYS A 57 2.82 -2.46 -7.25
N ASN A 58 4.03 -2.02 -7.58
CA ASN A 58 4.30 -1.36 -8.86
C ASN A 58 3.91 -2.22 -10.07
N ASN A 59 4.21 -3.52 -10.03
CA ASN A 59 3.80 -4.45 -11.09
C ASN A 59 2.27 -4.52 -11.21
N TYR A 60 1.55 -4.71 -10.10
CA TYR A 60 0.09 -4.77 -10.14
C TYR A 60 -0.55 -3.45 -10.56
N SER A 61 -0.01 -2.30 -10.14
CA SER A 61 -0.43 -0.99 -10.64
C SER A 61 -0.25 -0.87 -12.15
N ARG A 62 0.89 -1.33 -12.70
CA ARG A 62 1.13 -1.32 -14.16
C ARG A 62 0.20 -2.23 -14.95
N LEU A 63 -0.34 -3.26 -14.32
CA LEU A 63 -1.32 -4.18 -14.92
C LEU A 63 -2.78 -3.72 -14.73
N GLY A 64 -3.02 -2.57 -14.09
CA GLY A 64 -4.38 -2.13 -13.78
C GLY A 64 -5.10 -3.11 -12.84
N ARG A 65 -4.41 -3.52 -11.78
CA ARG A 65 -4.90 -4.45 -10.75
C ARG A 65 -4.91 -3.77 -9.37
N PRO A 66 -5.65 -2.67 -9.17
CA PRO A 66 -5.68 -1.95 -7.90
C PRO A 66 -6.12 -2.82 -6.72
N GLU A 67 -6.99 -3.82 -6.96
CA GLU A 67 -7.42 -4.78 -5.95
C GLU A 67 -6.27 -5.61 -5.37
N LYS A 68 -5.25 -5.91 -6.20
CA LYS A 68 -4.05 -6.62 -5.73
C LYS A 68 -3.10 -5.71 -4.96
N VAL A 69 -3.02 -4.43 -5.33
CA VAL A 69 -2.25 -3.43 -4.57
C VAL A 69 -2.87 -3.24 -3.19
N LEU A 70 -4.21 -3.17 -3.13
CA LEU A 70 -4.97 -3.08 -1.89
C LEU A 70 -4.74 -4.29 -0.99
N GLU A 71 -4.85 -5.52 -1.54
CA GLU A 71 -4.58 -6.77 -0.80
C GLU A 71 -3.19 -6.75 -0.13
N ILE A 72 -2.16 -6.29 -0.86
CA ILE A 72 -0.79 -6.19 -0.33
C ILE A 72 -0.71 -5.16 0.80
N ASN A 73 -1.29 -3.97 0.63
CA ASN A 73 -1.27 -2.93 1.66
C ASN A 73 -1.98 -3.36 2.95
N LEU A 74 -3.16 -4.00 2.83
CA LEU A 74 -3.89 -4.53 3.97
C LEU A 74 -3.12 -5.67 4.66
N HIS A 75 -2.46 -6.53 3.87
CA HIS A 75 -1.58 -7.55 4.43
C HIS A 75 -0.44 -6.91 5.23
N GLN A 76 0.28 -5.92 4.67
CA GLN A 76 1.35 -5.22 5.39
C GLN A 76 0.87 -4.55 6.67
N TYR A 77 -0.30 -3.88 6.65
CA TYR A 77 -0.92 -3.33 7.85
C TYR A 77 -1.19 -4.41 8.91
N SER A 78 -1.76 -5.56 8.51
CA SER A 78 -2.08 -6.66 9.44
C SER A 78 -0.85 -7.23 10.17
N GLN A 79 0.34 -7.13 9.56
CA GLN A 79 1.58 -7.65 10.16
C GLN A 79 2.16 -6.71 11.22
N GLU A 80 1.93 -5.41 11.11
CA GLU A 80 2.52 -4.39 11.99
C GLU A 80 1.62 -3.16 12.17
N PRO A 81 0.40 -3.32 12.71
CA PRO A 81 -0.66 -2.32 12.63
C PRO A 81 -0.35 -1.01 13.38
N THR A 82 0.61 -1.01 14.29
CA THR A 82 1.01 0.17 15.07
C THR A 82 2.33 0.78 14.61
N SER A 83 3.03 0.15 13.66
CA SER A 83 4.29 0.69 13.14
C SER A 83 4.03 1.78 12.11
N SER A 84 4.98 2.70 11.93
CA SER A 84 4.90 3.69 10.86
C SER A 84 4.76 3.04 9.48
N LEU A 85 5.35 1.86 9.29
CA LEU A 85 5.27 1.13 8.02
C LEU A 85 3.88 0.52 7.81
N GLY A 86 3.30 -0.11 8.83
CA GLY A 86 1.94 -0.65 8.76
C GLY A 86 0.90 0.45 8.58
N LEU A 87 1.01 1.55 9.35
CA LEU A 87 0.10 2.69 9.21
C LEU A 87 0.25 3.39 7.86
N ASN A 88 1.45 3.51 7.30
CA ASN A 88 1.65 3.98 5.93
C ASN A 88 0.97 3.04 4.91
N ALA A 89 1.12 1.72 5.07
CA ALA A 89 0.44 0.78 4.18
C ALA A 89 -1.09 0.91 4.28
N PHE A 90 -1.62 1.12 5.49
CA PHE A 90 -3.04 1.34 5.68
C PHE A 90 -3.52 2.66 5.08
N PHE A 91 -2.73 3.73 5.19
CA PHE A 91 -3.01 5.00 4.52
C PHE A 91 -3.12 4.83 2.99
N GLU A 92 -2.17 4.13 2.38
CA GLU A 92 -2.23 3.82 0.94
C GLU A 92 -3.43 2.94 0.57
N ALA A 93 -3.89 2.05 1.46
CA ALA A 93 -5.15 1.33 1.26
C ALA A 93 -6.37 2.26 1.25
N GLY A 94 -6.41 3.27 2.14
CA GLY A 94 -7.44 4.30 2.15
C GLY A 94 -7.52 5.06 0.83
N LYS A 95 -6.38 5.47 0.28
CA LYS A 95 -6.30 6.13 -1.02
C LYS A 95 -6.77 5.23 -2.16
N LEU A 96 -6.40 3.94 -2.14
CA LEU A 96 -6.89 2.98 -3.13
C LEU A 96 -8.39 2.77 -3.03
N TYR A 97 -8.97 2.77 -1.82
CA TYR A 97 -10.43 2.72 -1.65
C TYR A 97 -11.12 3.92 -2.30
N LEU A 98 -10.58 5.14 -2.19
CA LEU A 98 -11.09 6.30 -2.92
C LEU A 98 -10.99 6.10 -4.44
N GLU A 99 -9.85 5.63 -4.94
CA GLU A 99 -9.63 5.41 -6.39
C GLU A 99 -10.64 4.42 -7.00
N ILE A 100 -11.04 3.39 -6.24
CA ILE A 100 -12.00 2.38 -6.69
C ILE A 100 -13.46 2.70 -6.33
N GLY A 101 -13.74 3.88 -5.77
CA GLY A 101 -15.10 4.35 -5.44
C GLY A 101 -15.68 3.79 -4.13
N GLU A 102 -14.86 3.12 -3.32
CA GLU A 102 -15.24 2.56 -2.02
C GLU A 102 -15.04 3.60 -0.90
N GLU A 103 -15.65 4.77 -1.08
CA GLU A 103 -15.40 5.96 -0.25
C GLU A 103 -15.63 5.71 1.24
N ASN A 104 -16.72 5.02 1.61
CA ASN A 104 -17.02 4.70 3.01
C ASN A 104 -15.86 3.95 3.70
N LYS A 105 -15.24 2.99 3.00
CA LYS A 105 -14.10 2.24 3.54
C LYS A 105 -12.88 3.14 3.67
N ALA A 106 -12.63 4.02 2.71
CA ALA A 106 -11.54 4.99 2.80
C ALA A 106 -11.68 5.89 4.04
N ILE A 107 -12.89 6.40 4.31
CA ILE A 107 -13.18 7.23 5.48
C ILE A 107 -12.95 6.47 6.78
N GLU A 108 -13.37 5.21 6.87
CA GLU A 108 -13.08 4.35 8.02
C GLU A 108 -11.57 4.18 8.25
N VAL A 109 -10.81 3.95 7.18
CA VAL A 109 -9.35 3.86 7.23
C VAL A 109 -8.73 5.15 7.79
N PHE A 110 -9.06 6.31 7.22
CA PHE A 110 -8.45 7.57 7.63
C PHE A 110 -8.83 7.95 9.07
N LYS A 111 -10.10 7.75 9.47
CA LYS A 111 -10.53 7.95 10.87
C LYS A 111 -9.77 7.04 11.83
N SER A 112 -9.55 5.78 11.45
CA SER A 112 -8.76 4.84 12.24
C SER A 112 -7.31 5.30 12.39
N ILE A 113 -6.68 5.85 11.34
CA ILE A 113 -5.31 6.38 11.42
C ILE A 113 -5.24 7.60 12.35
N CYS A 114 -6.20 8.52 12.26
CA CYS A 114 -6.27 9.71 13.13
C CYS A 114 -6.43 9.37 14.62
N THR A 115 -7.00 8.20 14.95
CA THR A 115 -7.26 7.76 16.34
C THR A 115 -6.16 6.87 16.93
N GLN A 116 -5.45 6.11 16.09
CA GLN A 116 -4.38 5.21 16.53
C GLN A 116 -3.07 5.97 16.85
N SER A 117 -2.84 7.14 16.22
CA SER A 117 -1.91 8.21 16.65
C SER A 117 -0.49 7.82 17.10
N PHE A 118 0.19 6.89 16.43
CA PHE A 118 1.62 6.60 16.64
C PHE A 118 2.57 7.39 15.72
N SER A 119 2.04 8.11 14.73
CA SER A 119 2.78 9.03 13.87
C SER A 119 1.94 10.28 13.61
N ARG A 120 2.42 11.43 14.11
CA ARG A 120 1.77 12.73 13.91
C ARG A 120 1.60 13.06 12.43
N GLU A 121 2.63 12.80 11.63
CA GLU A 121 2.61 13.05 10.18
C GLU A 121 1.51 12.26 9.46
N LEU A 122 1.32 10.99 9.83
CA LEU A 122 0.29 10.15 9.22
C LEU A 122 -1.12 10.57 9.65
N ALA A 123 -1.29 10.96 10.91
CA ALA A 123 -2.56 11.50 11.37
C ALA A 123 -2.90 12.81 10.66
N GLU A 124 -1.93 13.69 10.43
CA GLU A 124 -2.10 14.93 9.66
C GLU A 124 -2.50 14.64 8.21
N LYS A 125 -1.80 13.71 7.52
CA LYS A 125 -2.17 13.28 6.16
C LYS A 125 -3.58 12.71 6.09
N ALA A 126 -3.93 11.80 7.00
CA ALA A 126 -5.27 11.21 7.05
C ALA A 126 -6.35 12.25 7.33
N SER A 127 -6.07 13.24 8.19
CA SER A 127 -6.99 14.35 8.44
C SER A 127 -7.20 15.21 7.20
N SER A 128 -6.14 15.48 6.43
CA SER A 128 -6.25 16.24 5.18
C SER A 128 -7.13 15.51 4.16
N GLU A 129 -6.93 14.21 3.95
CA GLU A 129 -7.75 13.40 3.02
C GLU A 129 -9.23 13.40 3.44
N LEU A 130 -9.52 13.34 4.76
CA LEU A 130 -10.89 13.45 5.29
C LEU A 130 -11.51 14.83 4.99
N SER A 131 -10.78 15.91 5.29
CA SER A 131 -11.29 17.27 5.06
C SER A 131 -11.51 17.56 3.57
N GLU A 132 -10.63 17.07 2.69
CA GLU A 132 -10.82 17.18 1.24
C GLU A 132 -12.09 16.44 0.78
N TRP A 133 -12.33 15.23 1.28
CA TRP A 133 -13.55 14.48 0.95
C TRP A 133 -14.82 15.19 1.44
N GLU A 134 -14.83 15.73 2.68
CA GLU A 134 -15.97 16.46 3.24
C GLU A 134 -16.35 17.68 2.39
N ILE A 135 -15.37 18.51 2.02
CA ILE A 135 -15.58 19.69 1.16
C ILE A 135 -16.16 19.30 -0.21
N LEU A 136 -15.65 18.22 -0.80
CA LEU A 136 -16.15 17.72 -2.09
C LEU A 136 -17.58 17.16 -1.98
N ASN A 137 -17.96 16.59 -0.85
CA ASN A 137 -19.30 16.05 -0.67
C ASN A 137 -20.34 17.14 -0.34
N ASP A 138 -19.98 18.12 0.47
CA ASP A 138 -20.85 19.27 0.77
C ASP A 138 -21.17 20.06 -0.52
N SER A 139 -20.16 20.31 -1.36
CA SER A 139 -20.35 20.99 -2.65
C SER A 139 -21.22 20.21 -3.65
N LYS A 140 -21.17 18.87 -3.64
CA LYS A 140 -22.10 18.05 -4.45
C LYS A 140 -23.54 18.17 -3.97
N THR A 141 -23.75 18.31 -2.67
CA THR A 141 -25.08 18.41 -2.06
C THR A 141 -25.74 19.74 -2.44
N GLU A 142 -24.99 20.85 -2.39
CA GLU A 142 -25.47 22.18 -2.78
C GLU A 142 -25.81 22.29 -4.28
N MET A 143 -25.06 21.62 -5.17
CA MET A 143 -25.36 21.63 -6.61
C MET A 143 -26.58 20.78 -6.99
N SER A 144 -26.94 19.78 -6.19
CA SER A 144 -28.13 18.93 -6.45
C SER A 144 -29.44 19.66 -6.14
N GLU A 145 -29.45 20.62 -5.22
CA GLU A 145 -30.66 21.37 -4.82
C GLU A 145 -31.03 22.49 -5.82
N CYS A 146 -30.12 22.88 -6.72
CA CYS A 146 -30.36 23.95 -7.69
C CYS A 146 -31.00 23.47 -9.02
N GLY A 147 -31.25 22.16 -9.16
CA GLY A 147 -31.73 21.53 -10.40
C GLY A 147 -33.23 21.19 -10.45
N GLU A 148 -33.99 21.36 -9.37
CA GLU A 148 -35.42 21.04 -9.32
C GLU A 148 -36.28 22.32 -9.24
N LYS A 149 -36.50 22.98 -10.39
CA LYS A 149 -37.63 23.91 -10.60
C LYS A 149 -38.16 23.84 -12.02
#